data_AF-T0IXT1-F1
#
_entry.id   AF-T0IXT1-F1
#
_cell.length_a   1.000
_cell.length_b   1.000
_cell.length_c   1.000
_cell.angle_alpha   90.00
_cell.angle_beta   90.00
_cell.angle_gamma   90.00
#
_symmetry.space_group_name_H-M   'P 1'
#
loop_
_entity.id
_entity.type
_entity.pdbx_description
1 polymer ?
#
loop_
_entity_poly.entity_id
_entity_poly.type
_entity_poly.pdbx_seq_one_letter_code
_entity_poly.pdbx_strand_id
1 'polypeptide(L)'
;MSITIGTRINCVLPHAGRGIVYGIHGEQQPGSVRVIGGIFHSGGAAHFDIVFDNGHISQKVPESIIRGVQWSILPEIATAEQIAEALAYSACLKAEKANAAELAAQRFAAEVERLRADPAHARLKQGDDSASGKLAAQNIRAELKAAFPGIRFGVRKAHWGSVSVTWTDGPTEKRVGEIVNKYQGGHFNGMDDIYERADSPWTSVFGGSKYVFTSREFSAEMIARAIEALFATHRGLDGIERPTPETAFRSFVAVPGEQWDLGTLIRLQAVDMEAGQ
;
A
#
# COMPACT_ATOMS: atom_id res chain seq x y z
N MET A 1 -41.30 1.82 -21.64
CA MET A 1 -41.54 0.52 -20.99
C MET A 1 -41.73 0.76 -19.50
N SER A 2 -42.85 0.29 -18.93
CA SER A 2 -43.07 0.33 -17.47
C SER A 2 -42.17 -0.70 -16.80
N ILE A 3 -41.49 -0.32 -15.72
CA ILE A 3 -40.64 -1.24 -14.97
C ILE A 3 -41.51 -1.89 -13.89
N THR A 4 -41.50 -3.21 -13.81
CA THR A 4 -42.17 -3.96 -12.73
C THR A 4 -41.15 -4.67 -11.86
N ILE A 5 -41.57 -5.14 -10.68
CA ILE A 5 -40.74 -6.06 -9.89
C ILE A 5 -40.41 -7.28 -10.76
N GLY A 6 -39.16 -7.74 -10.70
CA GLY A 6 -38.60 -8.78 -11.55
C GLY A 6 -37.98 -8.27 -12.86
N THR A 7 -38.20 -7.02 -13.26
CA THR A 7 -37.61 -6.49 -14.50
C THR A 7 -36.09 -6.63 -14.47
N ARG A 8 -35.54 -7.31 -15.49
CA ARG A 8 -34.10 -7.41 -15.69
C ARG A 8 -33.57 -6.11 -16.26
N ILE A 9 -32.40 -5.72 -15.77
CA ILE A 9 -31.72 -4.50 -16.20
C ILE A 9 -30.23 -4.75 -16.34
N ASN A 10 -29.54 -3.88 -17.06
CA ASN A 10 -28.08 -3.85 -17.12
C ASN A 10 -27.57 -2.45 -16.80
N CYS A 11 -26.50 -2.36 -16.01
CA CYS A 11 -25.78 -1.13 -15.71
C CYS A 11 -24.30 -1.31 -16.06
N VAL A 12 -23.74 -0.39 -16.84
CA VAL A 12 -22.35 -0.49 -17.33
C VAL A 12 -21.31 0.03 -16.34
N LEU A 13 -21.70 0.42 -15.12
CA LEU A 13 -20.77 0.87 -14.09
C LEU A 13 -19.89 -0.30 -13.59
N PRO A 14 -18.61 -0.07 -13.24
CA PRO A 14 -17.67 -1.14 -12.92
C PRO A 14 -18.07 -2.06 -11.75
N HIS A 15 -18.84 -1.54 -10.78
CA HIS A 15 -19.31 -2.27 -9.60
C HIS A 15 -20.69 -2.92 -9.81
N ALA A 16 -21.29 -2.75 -10.98
CA ALA A 16 -22.63 -3.20 -11.32
C ALA A 16 -22.58 -4.30 -12.40
N GLY A 17 -23.57 -4.32 -13.29
CA GLY A 17 -23.71 -5.31 -14.36
C GLY A 17 -25.18 -5.61 -14.62
N ARG A 18 -25.49 -6.87 -14.93
CA ARG A 18 -26.87 -7.36 -14.99
C ARG A 18 -27.48 -7.44 -13.60
N GLY A 19 -28.76 -7.13 -13.48
CA GLY A 19 -29.48 -7.15 -12.22
C GLY A 19 -30.98 -7.27 -12.36
N ILE A 20 -31.66 -7.30 -11.21
CA ILE A 20 -33.10 -7.48 -11.06
C ILE A 20 -33.66 -6.37 -10.19
N VAL A 21 -34.72 -5.71 -10.66
CA VAL A 21 -35.50 -4.79 -9.83
C VAL A 21 -36.33 -5.60 -8.83
N TYR A 22 -36.07 -5.45 -7.53
CA TYR A 22 -36.80 -6.15 -6.48
C TYR A 22 -37.71 -5.23 -5.65
N GLY A 23 -37.52 -3.90 -5.76
CA GLY A 23 -38.33 -2.90 -5.06
C GLY A 23 -38.63 -1.69 -5.95
N ILE A 24 -39.84 -1.15 -5.85
CA ILE A 24 -40.27 0.07 -6.53
C ILE A 24 -40.98 0.95 -5.50
N HIS A 25 -40.59 2.21 -5.42
CA HIS A 25 -41.11 3.18 -4.46
C HIS A 25 -41.61 4.41 -5.20
N GLY A 26 -42.86 4.81 -4.96
CA GLY A 26 -43.50 5.92 -5.66
C GLY A 26 -44.12 5.51 -7.00
N GLU A 27 -44.77 6.46 -7.67
CA GLU A 27 -45.45 6.24 -8.94
C GLU A 27 -44.52 6.59 -10.12
N GLN A 28 -44.44 5.71 -11.11
CA GLN A 28 -43.57 5.92 -12.27
C GLN A 28 -44.13 7.02 -13.18
N GLN A 29 -43.26 7.95 -13.58
CA GLN A 29 -43.57 9.01 -14.53
C GLN A 29 -42.51 9.06 -15.63
N PRO A 30 -42.39 8.01 -16.47
CA PRO A 30 -41.32 7.91 -17.46
C PRO A 30 -41.34 9.06 -18.48
N GLY A 31 -42.52 9.61 -18.78
CA GLY A 31 -42.66 10.73 -19.71
C GLY A 31 -42.12 12.06 -19.20
N SER A 32 -41.91 12.22 -17.88
CA SER A 32 -41.31 13.42 -17.30
C SER A 32 -39.79 13.34 -17.22
N VAL A 33 -39.19 12.17 -17.50
CA VAL A 33 -37.73 11.99 -17.47
C VAL A 33 -37.08 12.78 -18.61
N ARG A 34 -36.04 13.52 -18.27
CA ARG A 34 -35.21 14.31 -19.19
C ARG A 34 -33.75 13.94 -18.98
N VAL A 35 -33.04 13.69 -20.08
CA VAL A 35 -31.59 13.53 -20.11
C VAL A 35 -31.01 14.58 -21.04
N ILE A 36 -30.21 15.51 -20.48
CA ILE A 36 -29.57 16.59 -21.23
C ILE A 36 -28.07 16.35 -21.28
N GLY A 37 -27.52 16.27 -22.50
CA GLY A 37 -26.08 16.09 -22.73
C GLY A 37 -25.49 14.79 -22.16
N GLY A 38 -26.32 13.78 -21.87
CA GLY A 38 -25.89 12.49 -21.31
C GLY A 38 -25.45 12.53 -19.84
N ILE A 39 -25.41 13.71 -19.22
CA ILE A 39 -24.88 13.92 -17.86
C ILE A 39 -25.97 14.41 -16.91
N PHE A 40 -26.86 15.29 -17.38
CA PHE A 40 -27.96 15.81 -16.55
C PHE A 40 -29.19 14.92 -16.66
N HIS A 41 -29.61 14.34 -15.55
CA HIS A 41 -30.80 13.49 -15.45
C HIS A 41 -31.81 14.14 -14.48
N SER A 42 -33.04 14.33 -14.92
CA SER A 42 -34.12 14.91 -14.09
C SER A 42 -35.48 14.29 -14.44
N GLY A 43 -36.48 14.54 -13.59
CA GLY A 43 -37.83 14.00 -13.75
C GLY A 43 -37.97 12.55 -13.26
N GLY A 44 -39.16 11.98 -13.47
CA GLY A 44 -39.59 10.74 -12.81
C GLY A 44 -40.03 10.95 -11.36
N ALA A 45 -40.85 10.04 -10.85
CA ALA A 45 -41.39 10.10 -9.48
C ALA A 45 -41.24 8.78 -8.71
N ALA A 46 -40.56 7.79 -9.31
CA ALA A 46 -40.25 6.51 -8.68
C ALA A 46 -38.77 6.33 -8.36
N HIS A 47 -38.49 5.45 -7.40
CA HIS A 47 -37.16 4.95 -7.08
C HIS A 47 -37.14 3.42 -7.07
N PHE A 48 -36.02 2.83 -7.46
CA PHE A 48 -35.89 1.40 -7.69
C PHE A 48 -34.79 0.81 -6.82
N ASP A 49 -35.07 -0.35 -6.25
CA ASP A 49 -34.06 -1.17 -5.61
C ASP A 49 -33.67 -2.31 -6.55
N ILE A 50 -32.37 -2.46 -6.78
CA ILE A 50 -31.80 -3.43 -7.71
C ILE A 50 -30.80 -4.30 -6.97
N VAL A 51 -30.90 -5.61 -7.21
CA VAL A 51 -29.86 -6.59 -6.87
C VAL A 51 -29.16 -7.02 -8.16
N PHE A 52 -27.84 -6.88 -8.21
CA PHE A 52 -27.02 -7.27 -9.35
C PHE A 52 -26.57 -8.73 -9.23
N ASP A 53 -26.24 -9.36 -10.36
CA ASP A 53 -25.79 -10.76 -10.42
C ASP A 53 -24.47 -10.97 -9.65
N ASN A 54 -23.67 -9.91 -9.46
CA ASN A 54 -22.46 -9.93 -8.61
C ASN A 54 -22.76 -9.79 -7.11
N GLY A 55 -24.04 -9.71 -6.71
CA GLY A 55 -24.49 -9.56 -5.33
C GLY A 55 -24.45 -8.12 -4.79
N HIS A 56 -24.02 -7.13 -5.58
CA HIS A 56 -24.13 -5.73 -5.23
C HIS A 56 -25.61 -5.29 -5.20
N ILE A 57 -25.96 -4.39 -4.28
CA ILE A 57 -27.31 -3.82 -4.18
C ILE A 57 -27.22 -2.30 -4.36
N SER A 58 -28.05 -1.77 -5.26
CA SER A 58 -28.31 -0.34 -5.35
C SER A 58 -29.73 -0.07 -4.89
N GLN A 59 -29.88 0.68 -3.81
CA GLN A 59 -31.18 1.07 -3.27
C GLN A 59 -31.53 2.48 -3.72
N LYS A 60 -32.84 2.73 -3.87
CA LYS A 60 -33.41 4.04 -4.19
C LYS A 60 -32.77 4.68 -5.43
N VAL A 61 -32.50 3.90 -6.47
CA VAL A 61 -32.03 4.43 -7.76
C VAL A 61 -33.16 5.27 -8.37
N PRO A 62 -32.97 6.57 -8.64
CA PRO A 62 -34.02 7.41 -9.20
C PRO A 62 -34.45 6.96 -10.60
N GLU A 63 -35.73 7.16 -10.94
CA GLU A 63 -36.27 6.81 -12.26
C GLU A 63 -35.54 7.49 -13.42
N SER A 64 -35.09 8.73 -13.24
CA SER A 64 -34.28 9.42 -14.23
C SER A 64 -32.92 8.75 -14.49
N ILE A 65 -32.35 8.10 -13.48
CA ILE A 65 -31.04 7.43 -13.57
C ILE A 65 -31.17 6.04 -14.20
N ILE A 66 -32.13 5.23 -13.76
CA ILE A 66 -32.31 3.86 -14.30
C ILE A 66 -32.74 3.87 -15.78
N ARG A 67 -33.26 4.99 -16.26
CA ARG A 67 -33.60 5.25 -17.67
C ARG A 67 -32.52 6.06 -18.40
N GLY A 68 -31.41 6.35 -17.73
CA GLY A 68 -30.28 7.13 -18.24
C GLY A 68 -29.32 6.31 -19.12
N VAL A 69 -28.27 6.98 -19.61
CA VAL A 69 -27.36 6.44 -20.66
C VAL A 69 -26.53 5.24 -20.24
N GLN A 70 -26.36 5.01 -18.92
CA GLN A 70 -25.56 3.91 -18.38
C GLN A 70 -26.38 2.64 -18.13
N TRP A 71 -27.71 2.72 -18.31
CA TRP A 71 -28.65 1.68 -17.93
C TRP A 71 -29.43 1.19 -19.14
N SER A 72 -29.79 -0.10 -19.13
CA SER A 72 -30.64 -0.70 -20.14
C SER A 72 -31.69 -1.55 -19.46
N ILE A 73 -32.95 -1.32 -19.83
CA ILE A 73 -34.08 -2.14 -19.38
C ILE A 73 -34.18 -3.32 -20.34
N LEU A 74 -34.10 -4.54 -19.82
CA LEU A 74 -34.14 -5.75 -20.60
C LEU A 74 -35.58 -6.28 -20.69
N PRO A 75 -35.93 -7.03 -21.74
CA PRO A 75 -37.28 -7.56 -21.91
C PRO A 75 -37.64 -8.69 -20.93
N GLU A 76 -36.64 -9.27 -20.27
CA GLU A 76 -36.80 -10.40 -19.37
C GLU A 76 -37.37 -9.99 -18.00
N ILE A 77 -38.27 -10.82 -17.46
CA ILE A 77 -38.82 -10.69 -16.12
C ILE A 77 -38.39 -11.91 -15.29
N ALA A 78 -37.68 -11.66 -14.20
CA ALA A 78 -37.31 -12.67 -13.23
C ALA A 78 -38.50 -13.09 -12.36
N THR A 79 -38.51 -14.36 -11.97
CA THR A 79 -39.46 -14.94 -11.02
C THR A 79 -39.19 -14.47 -9.59
N ALA A 80 -40.18 -14.65 -8.70
CA ALA A 80 -40.02 -14.35 -7.28
C ALA A 80 -38.90 -15.20 -6.64
N GLU A 81 -38.76 -16.46 -7.08
CA GLU A 81 -37.70 -17.38 -6.66
C GLU A 81 -36.31 -16.85 -7.05
N GLN A 82 -36.16 -16.38 -8.29
CA GLN A 82 -34.89 -15.78 -8.76
C GLN A 82 -34.53 -14.50 -8.02
N ILE A 83 -35.53 -13.67 -7.66
CA ILE A 83 -35.31 -12.49 -6.82
C ILE A 83 -34.83 -12.91 -5.43
N ALA A 84 -35.49 -13.90 -4.83
CA ALA A 84 -35.14 -14.41 -3.50
C ALA A 84 -33.73 -15.02 -3.49
N GLU A 85 -33.35 -15.77 -4.52
CA GLU A 85 -32.00 -16.34 -4.67
C GLU A 85 -30.94 -15.24 -4.79
N ALA A 86 -31.18 -14.22 -5.63
CA ALA A 86 -30.24 -13.11 -5.79
C ALA A 86 -30.04 -12.31 -4.48
N LEU A 87 -31.11 -12.08 -3.73
CA LEU A 87 -31.05 -11.42 -2.42
C LEU A 87 -30.35 -12.30 -1.36
N ALA A 88 -30.60 -13.61 -1.37
CA ALA A 88 -29.91 -14.55 -0.48
C ALA A 88 -28.40 -14.61 -0.78
N TYR A 89 -28.03 -14.62 -2.06
CA TYR A 89 -26.63 -14.54 -2.48
C TYR A 89 -25.96 -13.24 -2.00
N SER A 90 -26.60 -12.09 -2.20
CA SER A 90 -26.10 -10.80 -1.67
C SER A 90 -25.93 -10.80 -0.15
N ALA A 91 -26.90 -11.37 0.58
CA ALA A 91 -26.83 -11.51 2.03
C ALA A 91 -25.67 -12.42 2.47
N CYS A 92 -25.45 -13.53 1.75
CA CYS A 92 -24.33 -14.44 2.00
C CYS A 92 -22.98 -13.72 1.83
N LEU A 93 -22.76 -13.02 0.72
CA LEU A 93 -21.53 -12.26 0.49
C LEU A 93 -21.29 -11.18 1.56
N LYS A 94 -22.36 -10.49 1.99
CA LYS A 94 -22.28 -9.52 3.07
C LYS A 94 -21.89 -10.17 4.40
N ALA A 95 -22.47 -11.33 4.71
CA ALA A 95 -22.15 -12.10 5.92
C ALA A 95 -20.71 -12.64 5.89
N GLU A 96 -20.26 -13.19 4.77
CA GLU A 96 -18.88 -13.65 4.57
C GLU A 96 -17.88 -12.50 4.76
N LYS A 97 -18.12 -11.35 4.14
CA LYS A 97 -17.27 -10.16 4.31
C LYS A 97 -17.27 -9.66 5.76
N ALA A 98 -18.42 -9.65 6.43
CA ALA A 98 -18.51 -9.27 7.83
C ALA A 98 -17.76 -10.24 8.75
N ASN A 99 -17.93 -11.55 8.54
CA ASN A 99 -17.23 -12.59 9.29
C ASN A 99 -15.71 -12.52 9.07
N ALA A 100 -15.27 -12.28 7.83
CA ALA A 100 -13.86 -12.10 7.51
C ALA A 100 -13.28 -10.84 8.18
N ALA A 101 -14.02 -9.73 8.20
CA ALA A 101 -13.62 -8.50 8.88
C ALA A 101 -13.54 -8.67 10.40
N GLU A 102 -14.53 -9.36 10.99
CA GLU A 102 -14.55 -9.69 12.42
C GLU A 102 -13.37 -10.58 12.80
N LEU A 103 -13.12 -11.66 12.03
CA LEU A 103 -11.97 -12.53 12.25
C LEU A 103 -10.64 -11.78 12.11
N ALA A 104 -10.54 -10.88 11.13
CA ALA A 104 -9.36 -10.04 10.96
C ALA A 104 -9.16 -9.09 12.15
N ALA A 105 -10.23 -8.47 12.67
CA ALA A 105 -10.18 -7.61 13.84
C ALA A 105 -9.77 -8.38 15.11
N GLN A 106 -10.31 -9.59 15.31
CA GLN A 106 -9.94 -10.47 16.42
C GLN A 106 -8.47 -10.89 16.34
N ARG A 107 -7.99 -11.28 15.15
CA ARG A 107 -6.56 -11.61 14.93
C ARG A 107 -5.66 -10.42 15.20
N PHE A 108 -6.06 -9.24 14.73
CA PHE A 108 -5.33 -7.99 14.98
C PHE A 108 -5.23 -7.69 16.48
N ALA A 109 -6.36 -7.76 17.21
CA ALA A 109 -6.39 -7.54 18.65
C ALA A 109 -5.57 -8.58 19.41
N ALA A 110 -5.68 -9.85 19.06
CA ALA A 110 -4.89 -10.92 19.68
C ALA A 110 -3.38 -10.72 19.47
N GLU A 111 -2.96 -10.30 18.28
CA GLU A 111 -1.55 -10.02 18.00
C GLU A 111 -1.04 -8.77 18.73
N VAL A 112 -1.86 -7.73 18.85
CA VAL A 112 -1.56 -6.56 19.69
C VAL A 112 -1.28 -6.99 21.14
N GLU A 113 -2.15 -7.80 21.73
CA GLU A 113 -1.96 -8.28 23.10
C GLU A 113 -0.73 -9.18 23.23
N ARG A 114 -0.49 -10.07 22.25
CA ARG A 114 0.73 -10.90 22.20
C ARG A 114 1.99 -10.04 22.19
N LEU A 115 2.04 -9.01 21.35
CA LEU A 115 3.18 -8.10 21.24
C LEU A 115 3.41 -7.28 22.51
N ARG A 116 2.33 -6.85 23.18
CA ARG A 116 2.43 -6.13 24.46
C ARG A 116 3.03 -6.98 25.57
N ALA A 117 2.71 -8.28 25.57
CA ALA A 117 3.15 -9.22 26.59
C ALA A 117 4.50 -9.90 26.28
N ASP A 118 4.99 -9.82 25.04
CA ASP A 118 6.20 -10.52 24.59
C ASP A 118 7.47 -10.00 25.31
N PRO A 119 8.13 -10.83 26.14
CA PRO A 119 9.35 -10.44 26.84
C PRO A 119 10.50 -10.04 25.90
N ALA A 120 10.51 -10.55 24.66
CA ALA A 120 11.51 -10.18 23.66
C ALA A 120 11.46 -8.69 23.30
N HIS A 121 10.32 -8.03 23.55
CA HIS A 121 10.09 -6.61 23.27
C HIS A 121 10.08 -5.73 24.53
N ALA A 122 10.42 -6.27 25.71
CA ALA A 122 10.40 -5.52 26.98
C ALA A 122 11.28 -4.25 26.98
N ARG A 123 12.30 -4.17 26.12
CA ARG A 123 13.16 -2.99 25.93
C ARG A 123 12.51 -1.87 25.11
N LEU A 124 11.42 -2.16 24.41
CA LEU A 124 10.73 -1.22 23.53
C LEU A 124 9.65 -0.48 24.31
N LYS A 125 9.50 0.80 24.01
CA LYS A 125 8.45 1.64 24.57
C LYS A 125 7.14 1.35 23.86
N GLN A 126 6.08 1.17 24.64
CA GLN A 126 4.73 1.02 24.12
C GLN A 126 3.99 2.37 24.16
N GLY A 127 3.08 2.58 23.22
CA GLY A 127 2.23 3.78 23.21
C GLY A 127 1.40 3.90 21.94
N ASP A 128 0.40 4.77 22.01
CA ASP A 128 -0.51 5.05 20.88
C ASP A 128 0.06 6.18 20.00
N ASP A 129 0.99 5.81 19.12
CA ASP A 129 1.62 6.71 18.15
C ASP A 129 1.89 5.98 16.83
N SER A 130 0.82 5.57 16.14
CA SER A 130 0.91 4.74 14.92
C SER A 130 1.47 5.47 13.70
N ALA A 131 1.55 6.81 13.70
CA ALA A 131 1.85 7.56 12.49
C ALA A 131 2.82 8.74 12.65
N SER A 132 3.07 9.28 13.85
CA SER A 132 3.87 10.50 13.97
C SER A 132 5.38 10.25 13.79
N GLY A 133 5.81 8.98 13.84
CA GLY A 133 7.21 8.57 13.77
C GLY A 133 8.02 8.82 15.06
N LYS A 134 7.42 9.42 16.10
CA LYS A 134 8.15 9.78 17.33
C LYS A 134 8.49 8.55 18.15
N LEU A 135 7.49 7.71 18.45
CA LEU A 135 7.68 6.47 19.20
C LEU A 135 8.51 5.46 18.38
N ALA A 136 8.19 5.32 17.08
CA ALA A 136 8.96 4.50 16.15
C ALA A 136 10.45 4.86 16.17
N ALA A 137 10.81 6.14 16.06
CA ALA A 137 12.22 6.58 16.10
C ALA A 137 12.92 6.25 17.43
N GLN A 138 12.20 6.21 18.56
CA GLN A 138 12.80 5.81 19.84
C GLN A 138 13.09 4.31 19.87
N ASN A 139 12.15 3.49 19.40
CA ASN A 139 12.28 2.05 19.40
C ASN A 139 13.28 1.55 18.33
N ILE A 140 13.31 2.16 17.14
CA ILE A 140 14.33 1.92 16.11
C ILE A 140 15.74 2.12 16.69
N ARG A 141 15.99 3.22 17.43
CA ARG A 141 17.29 3.45 18.08
C ARG A 141 17.65 2.33 19.05
N ALA A 142 16.69 1.85 19.83
CA ALA A 142 16.91 0.80 20.82
C ALA A 142 17.24 -0.55 20.15
N GLU A 143 16.51 -0.91 19.09
CA GLU A 143 16.75 -2.15 18.35
C GLU A 143 18.08 -2.14 17.60
N LEU A 144 18.38 -1.07 16.87
CA LEU A 144 19.64 -0.97 16.12
C LEU A 144 20.86 -1.01 17.05
N LYS A 145 20.79 -0.35 18.20
CA LYS A 145 21.86 -0.39 19.21
C LYS A 145 22.07 -1.80 19.77
N ALA A 146 21.01 -2.57 19.94
CA ALA A 146 21.09 -3.94 20.43
C ALA A 146 21.60 -4.91 19.35
N ALA A 147 21.16 -4.75 18.10
CA ALA A 147 21.51 -5.62 16.99
C ALA A 147 22.94 -5.40 16.46
N PHE A 148 23.42 -4.15 16.50
CA PHE A 148 24.74 -3.78 15.98
C PHE A 148 25.53 -2.97 17.02
N PRO A 149 26.01 -3.61 18.09
CA PRO A 149 26.85 -2.96 19.08
C PRO A 149 28.10 -2.35 18.42
N GLY A 150 28.40 -1.08 18.74
CA GLY A 150 29.57 -0.37 18.20
C GLY A 150 29.31 0.47 16.95
N ILE A 151 28.17 0.30 16.28
CA ILE A 151 27.79 1.14 15.13
C ILE A 151 26.95 2.35 15.61
N ARG A 152 27.33 3.54 15.15
CA ARG A 152 26.62 4.78 15.47
C ARG A 152 25.52 5.05 14.45
N PHE A 153 24.27 4.82 14.83
CA PHE A 153 23.11 5.19 14.02
C PHE A 153 22.61 6.60 14.32
N GLY A 154 22.42 7.39 13.27
CA GLY A 154 21.63 8.61 13.27
C GLY A 154 20.17 8.28 12.93
N VAL A 155 19.28 8.33 13.92
CA VAL A 155 17.84 8.15 13.68
C VAL A 155 17.14 9.48 13.91
N ARG A 156 16.54 10.04 12.87
CA ARG A 156 15.88 11.35 12.91
C ARG A 156 14.45 11.24 12.39
N LYS A 157 13.51 11.76 13.17
CA LYS A 157 12.16 12.03 12.66
C LYS A 157 12.24 13.26 11.74
N ALA A 158 11.82 13.12 10.50
CA ALA A 158 11.68 14.20 9.54
C ALA A 158 10.26 14.82 9.59
N HIS A 159 10.00 15.79 8.71
CA HIS A 159 8.65 16.36 8.57
C HIS A 159 7.65 15.28 8.09
N TRP A 160 6.36 15.50 8.41
CA TRP A 160 5.25 14.66 7.95
C TRP A 160 5.24 13.21 8.42
N GLY A 161 5.92 12.91 9.54
CA GLY A 161 5.86 11.60 10.20
C GLY A 161 6.82 10.55 9.63
N SER A 162 7.78 10.96 8.80
CA SER A 162 8.84 10.08 8.27
C SER A 162 10.00 9.92 9.26
N VAL A 163 10.70 8.79 9.21
CA VAL A 163 11.92 8.52 9.98
C VAL A 163 13.06 8.19 9.02
N SER A 164 14.19 8.86 9.17
CA SER A 164 15.42 8.60 8.43
C SER A 164 16.45 7.98 9.37
N VAL A 165 17.05 6.89 8.92
CA VAL A 165 18.09 6.12 9.61
C VAL A 165 19.35 6.21 8.77
N THR A 166 20.39 6.81 9.31
CA THR A 166 21.69 6.95 8.66
C THR A 166 22.80 6.35 9.51
N TRP A 167 23.81 5.77 8.87
CA TRP A 167 24.99 5.25 9.55
C TRP A 167 26.17 5.16 8.57
N THR A 168 27.37 5.02 9.12
CA THR A 168 28.61 4.89 8.36
C THR A 168 29.20 3.49 8.59
N ASP A 169 29.57 2.82 7.50
CA ASP A 169 30.14 1.45 7.47
C ASP A 169 29.24 0.41 8.19
N GLY A 170 29.73 -0.82 8.40
CA GLY A 170 29.06 -1.83 9.22
C GLY A 170 27.95 -2.64 8.51
N PRO A 171 26.71 -2.73 9.04
CA PRO A 171 25.68 -3.59 8.47
C PRO A 171 25.17 -3.07 7.12
N THR A 172 24.82 -4.01 6.23
CA THR A 172 24.18 -3.70 4.95
C THR A 172 22.79 -3.08 5.16
N GLU A 173 22.33 -2.29 4.20
CA GLU A 173 20.98 -1.70 4.24
C GLU A 173 19.89 -2.76 4.37
N LYS A 174 20.09 -3.94 3.76
CA LYS A 174 19.19 -5.09 3.91
C LYS A 174 19.05 -5.52 5.37
N ARG A 175 20.16 -5.72 6.09
CA ARG A 175 20.16 -6.13 7.50
C ARG A 175 19.53 -5.06 8.41
N VAL A 176 19.73 -3.79 8.10
CA VAL A 176 19.06 -2.69 8.82
C VAL A 176 17.56 -2.66 8.49
N GLY A 177 17.19 -2.85 7.22
CA GLY A 177 15.81 -2.92 6.74
C GLY A 177 14.98 -4.00 7.42
N GLU A 178 15.56 -5.18 7.67
CA GLU A 178 14.93 -6.27 8.44
C GLU A 178 14.46 -5.83 9.84
N ILE A 179 15.11 -4.83 10.43
CA ILE A 179 14.76 -4.27 11.74
C ILE A 179 13.79 -3.10 11.60
N VAL A 180 14.03 -2.18 10.66
CA VAL A 180 13.33 -0.89 10.66
C VAL A 180 12.04 -0.87 9.83
N ASN A 181 11.89 -1.76 8.85
CA ASN A 181 10.75 -1.72 7.92
C ASN A 181 9.40 -2.02 8.59
N LYS A 182 9.39 -2.80 9.69
CA LYS A 182 8.17 -3.06 10.48
C LYS A 182 7.56 -1.81 11.13
N TYR A 183 8.29 -0.69 11.18
CA TYR A 183 7.80 0.59 11.67
C TYR A 183 7.11 1.44 10.60
N GLN A 184 7.16 1.05 9.32
CA GLN A 184 6.48 1.78 8.26
C GLN A 184 4.99 1.43 8.22
N GLY A 185 4.12 2.42 8.43
CA GLY A 185 2.67 2.27 8.53
C GLY A 185 1.92 2.46 7.22
N GLY A 186 2.54 2.16 6.07
CA GLY A 186 1.87 2.27 4.77
C GLY A 186 2.81 2.39 3.57
N HIS A 187 2.22 2.71 2.42
CA HIS A 187 2.93 2.84 1.15
C HIS A 187 2.20 3.79 0.20
N PHE A 188 2.90 4.28 -0.82
CA PHE A 188 2.32 5.10 -1.87
C PHE A 188 1.83 4.21 -3.02
N ASN A 189 0.56 4.36 -3.40
CA ASN A 189 -0.05 3.71 -4.56
C ASN A 189 -0.02 4.71 -5.73
N GLY A 190 0.90 4.47 -6.67
CA GLY A 190 1.11 5.34 -7.82
C GLY A 190 0.02 5.26 -8.90
N MET A 191 -0.84 4.25 -8.88
CA MET A 191 -1.97 4.17 -9.82
C MET A 191 -3.09 5.13 -9.44
N ASP A 192 -3.36 5.24 -8.14
CA ASP A 192 -4.44 6.06 -7.59
C ASP A 192 -3.96 7.43 -7.07
N ASP A 193 -2.65 7.69 -7.09
CA ASP A 193 -1.99 8.89 -6.55
C ASP A 193 -2.36 9.17 -5.08
N ILE A 194 -2.41 8.10 -4.26
CA ILE A 194 -2.75 8.17 -2.84
C ILE A 194 -1.73 7.45 -1.97
N TYR A 195 -1.65 7.87 -0.71
CA TYR A 195 -0.94 7.13 0.32
C TYR A 195 -1.91 6.22 1.08
N GLU A 196 -1.65 4.92 1.03
CA GLU A 196 -2.43 3.91 1.74
C GLU A 196 -1.81 3.65 3.10
N ARG A 197 -2.57 3.93 4.16
CA ARG A 197 -2.18 3.53 5.52
C ARG A 197 -2.36 2.01 5.68
N ALA A 198 -1.34 1.37 6.19
CA ALA A 198 -1.35 -0.03 6.58
C ALA A 198 -0.98 -0.11 8.06
N ASP A 199 -1.95 0.22 8.92
CA ASP A 199 -1.78 0.06 10.36
C ASP A 199 -1.59 -1.44 10.65
N SER A 200 -0.50 -1.77 11.35
CA SER A 200 -0.17 -3.14 11.76
C SER A 200 -0.27 -3.27 13.28
N PRO A 201 -0.46 -4.49 13.82
CA PRO A 201 -0.37 -4.72 15.25
C PRO A 201 0.93 -4.18 15.85
N TRP A 202 2.04 -4.28 15.11
CA TRP A 202 3.35 -3.74 15.51
C TRP A 202 3.31 -2.22 15.69
N THR A 203 2.85 -1.49 14.68
CA THR A 203 2.81 -0.02 14.70
C THR A 203 1.80 0.52 15.73
N SER A 204 0.76 -0.25 16.06
CA SER A 204 -0.19 0.08 17.13
C SER A 204 0.37 -0.06 18.54
N VAL A 205 1.40 -0.89 18.73
CA VAL A 205 2.02 -1.12 20.05
C VAL A 205 3.29 -0.29 20.22
N PHE A 206 4.20 -0.36 19.24
CA PHE A 206 5.55 0.21 19.32
C PHE A 206 5.73 1.48 18.48
N GLY A 207 4.62 2.02 18.00
CA GLY A 207 4.55 3.21 17.16
C GLY A 207 4.91 2.95 15.70
N GLY A 208 4.46 3.86 14.83
CA GLY A 208 4.71 3.78 13.40
C GLY A 208 5.11 5.12 12.79
N SER A 209 5.59 5.04 11.56
CA SER A 209 6.05 6.15 10.74
C SER A 209 5.43 6.05 9.36
N LYS A 210 5.17 7.18 8.71
CA LYS A 210 4.67 7.19 7.34
C LYS A 210 5.68 6.57 6.36
N TYR A 211 6.96 6.90 6.52
CA TYR A 211 8.03 6.37 5.69
C TYR A 211 9.25 6.11 6.54
N VAL A 212 9.91 4.99 6.29
CA VAL A 212 11.22 4.71 6.88
C VAL A 212 12.25 4.73 5.76
N PHE A 213 13.24 5.61 5.88
CA PHE A 213 14.34 5.71 4.94
C PHE A 213 15.62 5.24 5.61
N THR A 214 16.39 4.41 4.91
CA THR A 214 17.75 4.03 5.29
C THR A 214 18.73 4.66 4.32
N SER A 215 19.84 5.16 4.84
CA SER A 215 20.95 5.65 4.02
C SER A 215 22.26 5.24 4.67
N ARG A 216 23.02 4.42 3.97
CA ARG A 216 24.35 4.02 4.40
C ARG A 216 25.42 4.86 3.71
N GLU A 217 26.36 5.39 4.49
CA GLU A 217 27.56 6.06 4.00
C GLU A 217 28.79 5.18 4.22
N PHE A 218 29.82 5.35 3.39
CA PHE A 218 31.10 4.66 3.53
C PHE A 218 32.18 5.62 3.99
N SER A 219 33.01 5.20 4.93
CA SER A 219 34.19 5.97 5.35
C SER A 219 35.22 6.07 4.22
N ALA A 220 36.07 7.09 4.29
CA ALA A 220 37.15 7.27 3.33
C ALA A 220 38.10 6.07 3.34
N GLU A 221 38.33 5.48 4.52
CA GLU A 221 39.14 4.27 4.68
C GLU A 221 38.51 3.06 3.99
N MET A 222 37.20 2.84 4.13
CA MET A 222 36.49 1.77 3.43
C MET A 222 36.54 1.97 1.91
N ILE A 223 36.30 3.20 1.46
CA ILE A 223 36.37 3.55 0.04
C ILE A 223 37.78 3.30 -0.51
N ALA A 224 38.83 3.72 0.20
CA ALA A 224 40.21 3.48 -0.21
C ALA A 224 40.51 1.98 -0.34
N ARG A 225 40.08 1.17 0.63
CA ARG A 225 40.23 -0.29 0.58
C ARG A 225 39.46 -0.91 -0.58
N ALA A 226 38.25 -0.43 -0.86
CA ALA A 226 37.43 -0.89 -1.98
C ALA A 226 38.08 -0.54 -3.33
N ILE A 227 38.65 0.67 -3.47
CA ILE A 227 39.41 1.09 -4.65
C ILE A 227 40.59 0.14 -4.87
N GLU A 228 41.42 -0.09 -3.85
CA GLU A 228 42.58 -0.99 -3.97
C GLU A 228 42.16 -2.43 -4.34
N ALA A 229 41.12 -2.96 -3.70
CA ALA A 229 40.62 -4.30 -4.00
C ALA A 229 40.05 -4.41 -5.42
N LEU A 230 39.30 -3.40 -5.87
CA LEU A 230 38.71 -3.36 -7.21
C LEU A 230 39.80 -3.30 -8.27
N PHE A 231 40.79 -2.39 -8.14
CA PHE A 231 41.90 -2.27 -9.09
C PHE A 231 42.84 -3.48 -9.09
N ALA A 232 42.88 -4.28 -8.01
CA ALA A 232 43.68 -5.49 -7.96
C ALA A 232 43.01 -6.69 -8.66
N THR A 233 41.67 -6.72 -8.76
CA THR A 233 40.92 -7.94 -9.14
C THR A 233 40.08 -7.76 -10.39
N HIS A 234 39.60 -6.55 -10.68
CA HIS A 234 38.68 -6.26 -11.76
C HIS A 234 39.45 -6.00 -13.07
N ARG A 235 39.06 -6.69 -14.14
CA ARG A 235 39.63 -6.49 -15.48
C ARG A 235 38.97 -5.28 -16.16
N GLY A 236 39.65 -4.64 -17.10
CA GLY A 236 39.07 -3.51 -17.86
C GLY A 236 39.28 -2.13 -17.24
N LEU A 237 40.06 -2.04 -16.16
CA LEU A 237 40.47 -0.77 -15.55
C LEU A 237 41.81 -0.24 -16.11
N ASP A 238 42.40 -0.93 -17.09
CA ASP A 238 43.66 -0.54 -17.71
C ASP A 238 43.54 0.86 -18.35
N GLY A 239 44.42 1.78 -17.94
CA GLY A 239 44.43 3.17 -18.42
C GLY A 239 43.42 4.09 -17.74
N ILE A 240 42.61 3.59 -16.80
CA ILE A 240 41.76 4.43 -15.94
C ILE A 240 42.60 4.94 -14.76
N GLU A 241 42.63 6.27 -14.57
CA GLU A 241 43.30 6.87 -13.41
C GLU A 241 42.64 6.42 -12.11
N ARG A 242 43.45 5.96 -11.16
CA ARG A 242 42.96 5.49 -9.86
C ARG A 242 42.45 6.68 -9.04
N PRO A 243 41.16 6.70 -8.65
CA PRO A 243 40.63 7.80 -7.86
C PRO A 243 41.09 7.72 -6.40
N THR A 244 40.99 8.85 -5.70
CA THR A 244 41.01 8.93 -4.24
C THR A 244 39.59 8.84 -3.68
N PRO A 245 39.40 8.57 -2.38
CA PRO A 245 38.06 8.57 -1.77
C PRO A 245 37.25 9.86 -2.02
N GLU A 246 37.91 11.01 -2.09
CA GLU A 246 37.28 12.31 -2.31
C GLU A 246 36.84 12.53 -3.77
N THR A 247 37.48 11.85 -4.71
CA THR A 247 37.28 12.02 -6.16
C THR A 247 36.43 10.90 -6.78
N ALA A 248 36.38 9.73 -6.14
CA ALA A 248 35.72 8.51 -6.62
C ALA A 248 34.25 8.65 -7.03
N PHE A 249 33.52 9.64 -6.47
CA PHE A 249 32.09 9.85 -6.74
C PHE A 249 31.76 11.23 -7.33
N ARG A 250 32.77 12.02 -7.74
CA ARG A 250 32.56 13.39 -8.24
C ARG A 250 32.14 13.46 -9.70
N SER A 251 32.53 12.47 -10.49
CA SER A 251 32.26 12.43 -11.92
C SER A 251 31.97 11.01 -12.37
N PHE A 252 31.15 10.90 -13.41
CA PHE A 252 30.91 9.63 -14.09
C PHE A 252 32.16 9.21 -14.85
N VAL A 253 32.63 7.98 -14.61
CA VAL A 253 33.76 7.37 -15.33
C VAL A 253 33.31 6.03 -15.86
N ALA A 254 33.16 5.92 -17.18
CA ALA A 254 32.77 4.67 -17.84
C ALA A 254 33.91 3.64 -17.74
N VAL A 255 33.56 2.39 -17.39
CA VAL A 255 34.48 1.26 -17.39
C VAL A 255 34.20 0.39 -18.63
N PRO A 256 35.17 0.22 -19.55
CA PRO A 256 34.95 -0.59 -20.75
C PRO A 256 34.51 -2.02 -20.44
N GLY A 257 33.38 -2.44 -21.03
CA GLY A 257 32.83 -3.78 -20.85
C GLY A 257 31.93 -3.94 -19.62
N GLU A 258 31.76 -2.91 -18.81
CA GLU A 258 30.89 -2.91 -17.64
C GLU A 258 29.61 -2.10 -17.86
N GLN A 259 28.52 -2.55 -17.22
CA GLN A 259 27.26 -1.82 -17.22
C GLN A 259 27.30 -0.59 -16.29
N TRP A 260 28.11 -0.68 -15.23
CA TRP A 260 28.19 0.32 -14.18
C TRP A 260 29.42 1.21 -14.33
N ASP A 261 29.31 2.46 -13.90
CA ASP A 261 30.45 3.36 -13.80
C ASP A 261 31.40 2.96 -12.67
N LEU A 262 32.61 3.49 -12.70
CA LEU A 262 33.66 3.21 -11.71
C LEU A 262 33.20 3.48 -10.27
N GLY A 263 32.47 4.58 -10.03
CA GLY A 263 31.97 4.94 -8.70
C GLY A 263 30.95 3.91 -8.20
N THR A 264 30.05 3.45 -9.07
CA THR A 264 29.12 2.37 -8.73
C THR A 264 29.85 1.06 -8.42
N LEU A 265 30.85 0.67 -9.22
CA LEU A 265 31.66 -0.53 -8.96
C LEU A 265 32.42 -0.44 -7.63
N ILE A 266 32.97 0.73 -7.28
CA ILE A 266 33.62 0.96 -5.98
C ILE A 266 32.63 0.75 -4.82
N ARG A 267 31.39 1.23 -4.94
CA ARG A 267 30.35 1.01 -3.91
C ARG A 267 29.99 -0.46 -3.78
N LEU A 268 29.82 -1.17 -4.89
CA LEU A 268 29.53 -2.61 -4.88
C LEU A 268 30.67 -3.39 -4.21
N GLN A 269 31.92 -3.08 -4.56
CA GLN A 269 33.09 -3.70 -3.93
C GLN A 269 33.15 -3.42 -2.42
N ALA A 270 32.82 -2.19 -1.98
CA ALA A 270 32.75 -1.86 -0.56
C ALA A 270 31.67 -2.67 0.17
N VAL A 271 30.49 -2.85 -0.44
CA VAL A 271 29.42 -3.70 0.12
C VAL A 271 29.87 -5.15 0.28
N ASP A 272 30.50 -5.72 -0.74
CA ASP A 272 30.94 -7.12 -0.73
C ASP A 272 32.03 -7.39 0.32
N MET A 273 32.95 -6.44 0.50
CA MET A 273 34.03 -6.55 1.47
C MET A 273 33.54 -6.59 2.92
N GLU A 274 32.40 -5.96 3.22
CA GLU A 274 31.79 -5.99 4.56
C GLU A 274 30.76 -7.11 4.72
N ALA A 275 30.19 -7.63 3.63
CA ALA A 275 29.32 -8.81 3.69
C ALA A 275 30.08 -10.10 4.02
N GLY A 276 31.39 -10.14 3.74
CA GLY A 276 32.29 -11.25 4.07
C GLY A 276 32.92 -11.21 5.47
N GLN A 277 32.60 -10.20 6.29
CA GLN A 277 33.05 -10.05 7.68
C GLN A 277 31.95 -10.41 8.67
#